data_AF-T1IQ86-F1
#
_entry.id   AF-T1IQ86-F1
#
_cell.length_a   1.000
_cell.length_b   1.000
_cell.length_c   1.000
_cell.angle_alpha   90.00
_cell.angle_beta   90.00
_cell.angle_gamma   90.00
#
_symmetry.space_group_name_H-M   'P 1'
#
loop_
_entity.id
_entity.type
_entity.pdbx_description
1 polymer ?
#
loop_
_entity_poly.entity_id
_entity_poly.type
_entity_poly.pdbx_seq_one_letter_code
_entity_poly.pdbx_strand_id
1 'polypeptide(L)'
;MEVIKSELKRSLENALEDGKQVLMVGDFKARTGEEMIGVGDQEEQRSSEDKTINQEGRKLIELCERNGLKILNGMVDGDRPGKFTSVNSRGAAVVDYLIIKDSGMVKRMNIASRTDSDHLPLGWAIRSECVVSLLNLRYKFF
;
A
#
# COMPACT_ATOMS: atom_id res chain seq x y z
N MET A 1 -5.44 8.91 -18.65
CA MET A 1 -4.84 8.53 -17.35
C MET A 1 -5.46 9.27 -16.15
N GLU A 2 -6.29 10.29 -16.38
CA GLU A 2 -6.86 11.16 -15.32
C GLU A 2 -8.18 10.63 -14.74
N VAL A 3 -9.03 10.02 -15.59
CA VAL A 3 -10.34 9.45 -15.19
C VAL A 3 -10.21 8.33 -14.14
N ILE A 4 -9.17 7.50 -14.30
CA ILE A 4 -8.84 6.38 -13.41
C ILE A 4 -8.47 6.86 -11.99
N LYS A 5 -7.85 8.04 -11.86
CA LYS A 5 -7.57 8.67 -10.56
C LYS A 5 -8.83 9.26 -9.93
N SER A 6 -9.73 9.86 -10.72
CA SER A 6 -10.97 10.46 -10.20
C SER A 6 -11.99 9.42 -9.71
N GLU A 7 -12.14 8.28 -10.39
CA GLU A 7 -13.08 7.24 -9.97
C GLU A 7 -12.62 6.53 -8.69
N LEU A 8 -11.32 6.22 -8.59
CA LEU A 8 -10.75 5.67 -7.36
C LEU A 8 -10.90 6.65 -6.20
N LYS A 9 -10.60 7.93 -6.42
CA LYS A 9 -10.73 8.97 -5.40
C LYS A 9 -12.18 9.10 -4.92
N ARG A 10 -13.14 9.16 -5.83
CA ARG A 10 -14.56 9.23 -5.47
C ARG A 10 -15.04 7.98 -4.73
N SER A 11 -14.60 6.80 -5.15
CA SER A 11 -14.94 5.54 -4.49
C SER A 11 -14.35 5.46 -3.08
N LEU A 12 -13.13 5.96 -2.90
CA LEU A 12 -12.47 6.09 -1.60
C LEU A 12 -13.21 7.07 -0.70
N GLU A 13 -13.51 8.27 -1.18
CA GLU A 13 -14.23 9.30 -0.42
C GLU A 13 -15.60 8.80 0.03
N ASN A 14 -16.40 8.22 -0.89
CA ASN A 14 -17.70 7.63 -0.56
C ASN A 14 -17.57 6.50 0.49
N ALA A 15 -16.57 5.63 0.36
CA ALA A 15 -16.36 4.55 1.32
C ALA A 15 -15.99 5.08 2.71
N LEU A 16 -15.17 6.13 2.78
CA LEU A 16 -14.78 6.78 4.03
C LEU A 16 -15.97 7.52 4.67
N GLU A 17 -16.79 8.21 3.88
CA GLU A 17 -18.02 8.88 4.34
C GLU A 17 -19.05 7.88 4.90
N ASP A 18 -19.19 6.71 4.25
CA ASP A 18 -20.04 5.62 4.71
C ASP A 18 -19.50 4.89 5.97
N GLY A 19 -18.34 5.31 6.50
CA GLY A 19 -17.68 4.67 7.64
C GLY A 19 -17.17 3.26 7.35
N LYS A 20 -16.96 2.91 6.07
CA LYS A 20 -16.48 1.59 5.66
C LYS A 20 -14.99 1.44 5.93
N GLN A 21 -14.59 0.21 6.22
CA GLN A 21 -13.18 -0.16 6.25
C GLN A 21 -12.63 -0.20 4.82
N VAL A 22 -11.51 0.50 4.60
CA VAL A 22 -10.86 0.61 3.29
C VAL A 22 -9.53 -0.14 3.31
N LEU A 23 -9.35 -1.03 2.34
CA LEU A 23 -8.10 -1.71 2.03
C LEU A 23 -7.79 -1.51 0.53
N MET A 24 -6.65 -0.93 0.23
CA MET A 24 -6.14 -0.82 -1.15
C MET A 24 -4.88 -1.67 -1.29
N VAL A 25 -4.83 -2.49 -2.32
CA VAL A 25 -3.69 -3.37 -2.61
C VAL A 25 -3.38 -3.37 -4.10
N GLY A 26 -2.11 -3.25 -4.46
CA GLY A 26 -1.66 -3.42 -5.84
C GLY A 26 -0.47 -2.54 -6.20
N ASP A 27 -0.16 -2.48 -7.49
CA ASP A 27 0.92 -1.67 -8.08
C ASP A 27 0.48 -0.20 -8.21
N PHE A 28 1.16 0.68 -7.49
CA PHE A 28 0.93 2.13 -7.53
C PHE A 28 1.96 2.86 -8.39
N LYS A 29 3.02 2.18 -8.86
CA LYS A 29 4.19 2.79 -9.54
C LYS A 29 4.84 3.93 -8.74
N ALA A 30 4.59 3.93 -7.43
CA ALA A 30 4.98 4.96 -6.48
C ALA A 30 6.13 4.45 -5.63
N ARG A 31 7.15 5.26 -5.39
CA ARG A 31 8.24 4.94 -4.45
C ARG A 31 8.14 5.94 -3.32
N THR A 32 7.84 5.48 -2.11
CA THR A 32 7.51 6.33 -0.94
C THR A 32 8.65 6.44 0.07
N GLY A 33 9.82 5.84 -0.22
CA GLY A 33 10.94 5.82 0.72
C GLY A 33 10.54 5.17 2.04
N GLU A 34 10.85 5.84 3.15
CA GLU A 34 10.47 5.47 4.52
C GLU A 34 9.47 6.44 5.16
N GLU A 35 8.84 7.29 4.35
CA GLU A 35 7.90 8.30 4.86
C GLU A 35 6.79 7.63 5.68
N MET A 36 6.62 8.11 6.90
CA MET A 36 5.59 7.67 7.83
C MET A 36 4.32 8.47 7.56
N ILE A 37 3.16 7.79 7.57
CA ILE A 37 1.88 8.43 7.30
C ILE A 37 0.97 8.28 8.52
N GLY A 38 0.68 9.41 9.17
CA GLY A 38 -0.16 9.51 10.37
C GLY A 38 0.56 10.19 11.53
N VAL A 39 -0.18 10.98 12.31
CA VAL A 39 0.31 11.67 13.51
C VAL A 39 -0.19 10.89 14.73
N GLY A 40 0.72 10.41 15.59
CA GLY A 40 0.36 9.75 16.85
C GLY A 40 1.58 9.30 17.65
N ASP A 41 1.55 9.59 18.96
CA ASP A 41 2.67 9.68 19.91
C ASP A 41 3.43 8.39 20.27
N GLN A 42 3.44 7.36 19.42
CA GLN A 42 4.31 6.19 19.62
C GLN A 42 4.95 5.75 18.29
N GLU A 43 6.28 5.80 18.29
CA GLU A 43 7.22 5.64 17.18
C GLU A 43 7.22 4.23 16.57
N GLU A 44 6.17 3.80 15.89
CA GLU A 44 6.33 2.73 14.90
C GLU A 44 6.94 3.31 13.62
N GLN A 45 8.27 3.36 13.57
CA GLN A 45 8.99 3.73 12.36
C GLN A 45 8.68 2.72 11.25
N ARG A 46 8.25 3.23 10.09
CA ARG A 46 8.11 2.42 8.88
C ARG A 46 9.49 2.24 8.24
N SER A 47 9.88 1.00 7.96
CA SER A 47 11.09 0.74 7.17
C SER A 47 10.77 0.47 5.69
N SER A 48 11.77 0.66 4.84
CA SER A 48 11.72 0.27 3.42
C SER A 48 13.11 -0.05 2.92
N GLU A 49 13.26 -1.15 2.17
CA GLU A 49 14.48 -1.44 1.42
C GLU A 49 14.68 -0.44 0.27
N ASP A 50 13.58 0.15 -0.23
CA ASP A 50 13.61 1.22 -1.21
C ASP A 50 13.50 2.59 -0.53
N LYS A 51 14.63 3.31 -0.43
CA LYS A 51 14.70 4.67 0.15
C LYS A 51 14.31 5.78 -0.83
N THR A 52 14.01 5.45 -2.08
CA THR A 52 13.77 6.47 -3.11
C THR A 52 12.35 7.03 -2.99
N ILE A 53 12.21 8.34 -3.17
CA ILE A 53 10.91 9.01 -3.28
C ILE A 53 10.73 9.59 -4.68
N ASN A 54 9.75 9.09 -5.44
CA ASN A 54 9.42 9.62 -6.77
C ASN A 54 8.19 10.56 -6.73
N GLN A 55 7.81 11.14 -7.87
CA GLN A 55 6.69 12.07 -7.93
C GLN A 55 5.34 11.41 -7.57
N GLU A 56 5.10 10.19 -8.06
CA GLU A 56 3.88 9.45 -7.70
C GLU A 56 3.87 9.02 -6.23
N GLY A 57 5.05 8.76 -5.65
CA GLY A 57 5.26 8.54 -4.21
C GLY A 57 4.77 9.70 -3.36
N ARG A 58 5.17 10.93 -3.69
CA ARG A 58 4.70 12.13 -2.98
C ARG A 58 3.17 12.27 -3.05
N LYS A 59 2.58 12.03 -4.23
CA LYS A 59 1.12 12.07 -4.40
C LYS A 59 0.40 11.01 -3.58
N LEU A 60 0.97 9.80 -3.49
CA LEU A 60 0.41 8.71 -2.71
C LEU A 60 0.50 8.99 -1.20
N ILE A 61 1.63 9.54 -0.73
CA ILE A 61 1.81 10.00 0.65
C ILE A 61 0.77 11.06 0.99
N GLU A 62 0.63 12.12 0.18
CA GLU A 62 -0.37 13.17 0.38
C GLU A 62 -1.81 12.62 0.41
N LEU A 63 -2.14 11.66 -0.47
CA LEU A 63 -3.44 11.00 -0.47
C LEU A 63 -3.68 10.30 0.86
N CYS A 64 -2.70 9.54 1.34
CA CYS A 64 -2.82 8.78 2.56
C CYS A 64 -2.90 9.69 3.79
N GLU A 65 -2.08 10.74 3.87
CA GLU A 65 -2.14 11.75 4.94
C GLU A 65 -3.50 12.43 5.01
N ARG A 66 -3.99 12.96 3.88
CA ARG A 66 -5.28 13.67 3.81
C ARG A 66 -6.46 12.80 4.24
N ASN A 67 -6.38 11.50 3.98
CA ASN A 67 -7.45 10.55 4.28
C ASN A 67 -7.18 9.72 5.54
N GLY A 68 -6.11 9.99 6.29
CA GLY A 68 -5.70 9.22 7.47
C GLY A 68 -5.51 7.72 7.18
N LEU A 69 -4.97 7.37 6.01
CA LEU A 69 -4.62 6.01 5.61
C LEU A 69 -3.17 5.71 5.96
N LYS A 70 -2.84 4.46 6.20
CA LYS A 70 -1.50 3.97 6.54
C LYS A 70 -0.98 3.03 5.47
N ILE A 71 0.31 3.14 5.12
CA ILE A 71 1.03 2.16 4.31
C ILE A 71 1.58 1.08 5.26
N LEU A 72 1.21 -0.19 5.06
CA LEU A 72 1.59 -1.28 5.96
C LEU A 72 2.94 -1.93 5.65
N ASN A 73 3.45 -1.78 4.42
CA ASN A 73 4.80 -2.24 4.04
C ASN A 73 5.82 -1.67 5.03
N GLY A 74 6.64 -2.52 5.65
CA GLY A 74 7.62 -2.05 6.64
C GLY A 74 7.08 -1.76 8.04
N MET A 75 5.78 -1.96 8.29
CA MET A 75 5.17 -1.73 9.61
C MET A 75 4.62 -2.98 10.27
N VAL A 76 4.27 -4.01 9.49
CA VAL A 76 3.54 -5.19 9.99
C VAL A 76 4.47 -6.38 10.13
N ASP A 77 4.14 -7.26 11.07
CA ASP A 77 4.81 -8.54 11.26
C ASP A 77 4.91 -9.31 9.94
N GLY A 78 6.09 -9.88 9.68
CA GLY A 78 6.43 -10.58 8.43
C GLY A 78 7.05 -9.71 7.33
N ASP A 79 6.94 -8.37 7.42
CA ASP A 79 7.54 -7.43 6.47
C ASP A 79 8.13 -6.18 7.15
N ARG A 80 8.64 -6.30 8.38
CA ARG A 80 9.29 -5.17 9.09
C ARG A 80 10.42 -4.48 8.29
N PRO A 81 11.22 -5.15 7.44
CA PRO A 81 12.20 -4.45 6.60
C PRO A 81 11.59 -3.58 5.48
N GLY A 82 10.32 -3.80 5.12
CA GLY A 82 9.68 -3.18 3.95
C GLY A 82 10.33 -3.65 2.65
N LYS A 83 10.20 -4.96 2.37
CA LYS A 83 10.94 -5.61 1.29
C LYS A 83 10.55 -5.08 -0.09
N PHE A 84 11.51 -5.12 -1.02
CA PHE A 84 11.22 -4.86 -2.43
C PHE A 84 10.04 -5.69 -2.92
N THR A 85 9.15 -5.08 -3.70
CA THR A 85 7.97 -5.75 -4.29
C THR A 85 8.11 -5.96 -5.78
N SER A 86 9.11 -5.33 -6.41
CA SER A 86 9.48 -5.56 -7.79
C SER A 86 11.00 -5.62 -7.94
N VAL A 87 11.47 -6.55 -8.77
CA VAL A 87 12.87 -6.73 -9.16
C VAL A 87 12.90 -6.99 -10.66
N ASN A 88 13.63 -6.15 -11.40
CA ASN A 88 13.81 -6.29 -12.85
C ASN A 88 15.24 -5.91 -13.27
N SER A 89 15.51 -5.88 -14.57
CA SER A 89 16.83 -5.54 -15.12
C SER A 89 17.34 -4.14 -14.76
N ARG A 90 16.46 -3.23 -14.32
CA ARG A 90 16.78 -1.86 -13.88
C ARG A 90 16.98 -1.75 -12.36
N GLY A 91 16.88 -2.84 -11.62
CA GLY A 91 17.03 -2.90 -10.18
C GLY A 91 15.73 -3.28 -9.46
N ALA A 92 15.65 -2.93 -8.18
CA ALA A 92 14.55 -3.27 -7.30
C ALA A 92 13.83 -2.03 -6.77
N ALA A 93 12.53 -2.16 -6.51
CA ALA A 93 11.70 -1.08 -5.99
C ALA A 93 10.57 -1.60 -5.11
N VAL A 94 10.11 -0.76 -4.18
CA VAL A 94 8.84 -0.94 -3.47
C VAL A 94 7.80 -0.11 -4.21
N VAL A 95 6.90 -0.78 -4.94
CA VAL A 95 5.86 -0.13 -5.77
C VAL A 95 4.47 -0.75 -5.58
N ASP A 96 4.41 -1.93 -4.99
CA ASP A 96 3.18 -2.60 -4.59
C ASP A 96 2.93 -2.36 -3.10
N TYR A 97 1.78 -1.80 -2.75
CA TYR A 97 1.48 -1.42 -1.37
C TYR A 97 0.23 -2.09 -0.83
N LEU A 98 0.22 -2.33 0.48
CA LEU A 98 -0.96 -2.62 1.27
C LEU A 98 -1.30 -1.37 2.09
N ILE A 99 -2.40 -0.69 1.74
CA ILE A 99 -2.79 0.60 2.33
C ILE A 99 -4.15 0.46 3.01
N ILE A 100 -4.27 0.95 4.24
CA ILE A 100 -5.46 0.72 5.08
C ILE A 100 -5.85 1.94 5.91
N LYS A 101 -7.14 2.08 6.23
CA LYS A 101 -7.62 3.05 7.22
C LYS A 101 -7.33 2.60 8.66
N ASP A 102 -7.76 1.39 9.01
CA ASP A 102 -7.56 0.78 10.33
C ASP A 102 -6.51 -0.33 10.28
N SER A 103 -5.30 -0.04 10.78
CA SER A 103 -4.20 -1.00 10.85
C SER A 103 -4.50 -2.25 11.68
N GLY A 104 -5.50 -2.22 12.58
CA GLY A 104 -5.87 -3.35 13.43
C GLY A 104 -6.40 -4.57 12.67
N MET A 105 -6.85 -4.40 11.42
CA MET A 105 -7.44 -5.47 10.61
C MET A 105 -6.40 -6.46 10.05
N VAL A 106 -5.17 -6.02 9.76
CA VAL A 106 -4.14 -6.88 9.15
C VAL A 106 -3.22 -7.42 10.25
N LYS A 107 -3.07 -8.75 10.31
CA LYS A 107 -2.21 -9.43 11.30
C LYS A 107 -0.77 -9.63 10.82
N ARG A 108 -0.60 -9.88 9.52
CA ARG A 108 0.69 -10.25 8.92
C ARG A 108 0.71 -9.84 7.46
N MET A 109 1.89 -9.47 6.99
CA MET A 109 2.20 -9.24 5.60
C MET A 109 3.49 -9.96 5.23
N ASN A 110 3.63 -10.42 4.00
CA ASN A 110 4.87 -10.96 3.49
C ASN A 110 5.02 -10.71 1.99
N ILE A 111 6.26 -10.52 1.55
CA ILE A 111 6.61 -10.57 0.13
C ILE A 111 7.18 -11.97 -0.15
N ALA A 112 6.51 -12.72 -1.02
CA ALA A 112 6.96 -14.04 -1.46
C ALA A 112 7.95 -13.91 -2.62
N SER A 113 8.81 -14.91 -2.81
CA SER A 113 9.68 -15.00 -3.99
C SER A 113 8.91 -15.59 -5.18
N ARG A 114 9.22 -15.09 -6.38
CA ARG A 114 8.86 -15.72 -7.66
C ARG A 114 9.87 -15.35 -8.74
N THR A 115 9.93 -16.13 -9.80
CA THR A 115 10.93 -15.97 -10.89
C THR A 115 10.31 -15.72 -12.26
N ASP A 116 9.00 -15.84 -12.39
CA ASP A 116 8.23 -15.73 -13.64
C ASP A 116 7.66 -14.32 -13.88
N SER A 117 8.04 -13.33 -13.06
CA SER A 117 7.52 -11.96 -13.10
C SER A 117 8.47 -11.00 -12.39
N ASP A 118 8.53 -9.78 -12.90
CA ASP A 118 9.26 -8.67 -12.28
C ASP A 118 8.60 -8.18 -10.97
N HIS A 119 7.31 -8.48 -10.75
CA HIS A 119 6.64 -8.24 -9.46
C HIS A 119 6.65 -9.48 -8.60
N LEU A 120 6.88 -9.29 -7.30
CA LEU A 120 6.86 -10.29 -6.25
C LEU A 120 5.46 -10.36 -5.59
N PRO A 121 4.94 -11.53 -5.21
CA PRO A 121 3.60 -11.61 -4.64
C PRO A 121 3.55 -10.98 -3.25
N LEU A 122 2.64 -10.03 -3.09
CA LEU A 122 2.28 -9.46 -1.80
C LEU A 122 1.20 -10.32 -1.16
N GLY A 123 1.53 -10.99 -0.04
CA GLY A 123 0.61 -11.77 0.77
C GLY A 123 0.24 -11.04 2.06
N TRP A 124 -1.02 -11.18 2.51
CA TRP A 124 -1.48 -10.61 3.78
C TRP A 124 -2.53 -11.49 4.45
N ALA A 125 -2.63 -11.38 5.78
CA ALA A 125 -3.63 -12.06 6.58
C ALA A 125 -4.47 -11.04 7.36
N ILE A 126 -5.79 -11.12 7.24
CA ILE A 126 -6.74 -10.29 8.00
C ILE A 126 -7.27 -11.02 9.24
N ARG A 127 -7.82 -10.28 10.21
CA ARG A 127 -8.58 -10.87 11.32
C ARG A 127 -9.90 -11.46 10.81
N SER A 128 -10.33 -12.58 11.38
CA SER A 128 -11.49 -13.39 10.94
C SER A 128 -12.85 -12.69 11.01
N GLU A 129 -12.94 -11.56 11.72
CA GLU A 129 -14.19 -10.83 11.95
C GLU A 129 -14.38 -9.64 10.99
N CYS A 130 -13.52 -9.50 9.98
CA CYS A 130 -13.55 -8.37 9.04
C CYS A 130 -14.31 -8.72 7.76
N VAL A 131 -15.39 -7.97 7.47
CA VAL A 131 -16.07 -8.00 6.17
C VAL A 131 -15.35 -7.05 5.22
N VAL A 132 -14.68 -7.60 4.20
CA VAL A 132 -13.94 -6.80 3.21
C VAL A 132 -14.77 -6.65 1.94
N SER A 133 -15.07 -5.42 1.55
CA SER A 133 -15.58 -5.12 0.21
C SER A 133 -14.39 -4.88 -0.72
N LEU A 134 -14.08 -5.86 -1.59
CA LEU A 134 -13.02 -5.70 -2.59
C LEU A 134 -13.52 -4.81 -3.75
N LEU A 135 -13.04 -3.57 -3.80
CA LEU A 135 -13.08 -2.76 -5.02
C LEU A 135 -11.95 -3.24 -5.94
N ASN A 136 -12.26 -4.21 -6.80
CA ASN A 136 -11.31 -4.82 -7.71
C ASN A 136 -11.11 -3.91 -8.94
N LEU A 137 -10.27 -2.88 -8.79
CA LEU A 137 -9.82 -2.06 -9.91
C LEU A 137 -8.70 -2.77 -10.67
N ARG A 138 -9.09 -3.72 -11.54
CA ARG A 138 -8.14 -4.36 -12.45
C ARG A 138 -7.65 -3.36 -13.49
N TYR A 139 -6.46 -2.81 -13.29
CA TYR A 139 -5.75 -2.10 -14.35
C TYR A 139 -4.72 -3.05 -14.99
N LYS A 140 -5.05 -3.54 -16.19
CA LYS A 140 -4.07 -4.15 -17.10
C LYS A 140 -3.11 -3.04 -17.52
N PHE A 141 -1.90 -3.03 -16.97
CA PHE A 141 -0.78 -2.38 -17.62
C PHE A 141 -0.22 -3.39 -18.64
N PHE A 142 -0.34 -3.04 -19.93
CA PHE A 142 0.41 -3.69 -21.00
C PHE A 142 1.90 -3.45 -20.82
#